data_AF-A0AA39X9R0-F1
#
_entry.id   AF-A0AA39X9R0-F1
#
_cell.length_a   1.000
_cell.length_b   1.000
_cell.length_c   1.000
_cell.angle_alpha   90.00
_cell.angle_beta   90.00
_cell.angle_gamma   90.00
#
_symmetry.space_group_name_H-M   'P 1'
#
loop_
_entity.id
_entity.type
_entity.pdbx_description
1 polymer ?
#
loop_
_entity_poly.entity_id
_entity_poly.type
_entity_poly.pdbx_seq_one_letter_code
_entity_poly.pdbx_strand_id
1 'polypeptide(L)'
;MLSHKASAACPQGLSMPRTILSELARQNPDVDNSCTKSGANTFATGWPMVDSWTVWQDFNARQLYNLYKDIVDAEWRDPPAVTETTRFDRRIFDEDSLEHNILSKTLLPLVNAALRHARRVLGLDRSFDLDLGRAGRCYYNPSGDGRFSPDWSLCSEKRVASAVAYENLLPGDTKLSRKWHSTYYIDDTAQWRDPMRQVLHYCDKSGVRYGFILTELELAVFRYTREAIGPGIGGGGGGQRPRGQQQLPTGSYRVVSGSSDTSKLSDALQNTSLSSNSYQPTDSGGEYLSVEYRVIPWTNHGDGKRHLTVRLALFYLSMMAGLGPSAIQTEYPSFDSWFCLDNGGFMHNTTGRIEKKLPPNAVVQYLDPATSRPEWVTLEGVQYLTRASVRTLGVDRNQYYYVDEGNNRVYVTKDVDVYDRESEQLGCFDGLAWMGPDEVEKSNKNKKRRKK
;
A
#
# COMPACT_ATOMS: atom_id res chain seq x y z
N MET A 1 -15.68 72.81 -20.51
CA MET A 1 -14.34 72.20 -20.65
C MET A 1 -13.99 71.52 -19.33
N LEU A 2 -14.10 70.21 -19.24
CA LEU A 2 -13.32 69.38 -18.31
C LEU A 2 -13.28 67.99 -18.92
N SER A 3 -12.10 67.66 -19.42
CA SER A 3 -11.77 66.52 -20.26
C SER A 3 -11.66 65.24 -19.44
N HIS A 4 -12.14 64.15 -20.02
CA HIS A 4 -11.84 62.76 -19.68
C HIS A 4 -10.35 62.52 -19.36
N LYS A 5 -10.11 61.69 -18.33
CA LYS A 5 -9.08 60.65 -18.38
C LYS A 5 -9.68 59.36 -17.81
N ALA A 6 -10.07 58.47 -18.71
CA ALA A 6 -10.31 57.08 -18.40
C ALA A 6 -8.98 56.43 -18.00
N SER A 7 -8.92 55.85 -16.80
CA SER A 7 -7.81 55.02 -16.37
C SER A 7 -7.91 53.69 -17.11
N ALA A 8 -6.91 53.40 -17.94
CA ALA A 8 -6.77 52.12 -18.61
C ALA A 8 -6.66 51.00 -17.55
N ALA A 9 -7.57 50.03 -17.64
CA ALA A 9 -7.47 48.79 -16.89
C ALA A 9 -6.25 48.01 -17.39
N CYS A 10 -5.35 47.66 -16.47
CA CYS A 10 -4.32 46.65 -16.73
C CYS A 10 -4.98 45.35 -17.20
N PRO A 11 -4.41 44.65 -18.21
CA PRO A 11 -4.88 43.34 -18.58
C PRO A 11 -4.76 42.39 -17.39
N GLN A 12 -5.88 41.76 -17.04
CA GLN A 12 -5.94 40.69 -16.05
C GLN A 12 -4.86 39.66 -16.39
N GLY A 13 -3.94 39.43 -15.47
CA GLY A 13 -2.85 38.48 -15.65
C GLY A 13 -3.42 37.13 -16.04
N LEU A 14 -2.79 36.49 -17.04
CA LEU A 14 -2.99 35.09 -17.35
C LEU A 14 -2.89 34.29 -16.05
N SER A 15 -4.04 33.83 -15.53
CA SER A 15 -4.10 32.89 -14.43
C SER A 15 -3.23 31.71 -14.83
N MET A 16 -2.14 31.47 -14.08
CA MET A 16 -1.33 30.28 -14.27
C MET A 16 -2.25 29.06 -14.31
N PRO A 17 -2.06 28.12 -15.27
CA PRO A 17 -2.87 26.92 -15.32
C PRO A 17 -2.71 26.19 -13.99
N ARG A 18 -3.84 25.94 -13.33
CA ARG A 18 -3.88 25.20 -12.06
C ARG A 18 -3.59 23.74 -12.37
N THR A 19 -2.80 23.08 -11.54
CA THR A 19 -2.45 21.66 -11.71
C THR A 19 -2.64 20.92 -10.38
N ILE A 20 -2.63 19.58 -10.40
CA ILE A 20 -2.64 18.81 -9.14
C ILE A 20 -1.46 19.24 -8.26
N LEU A 21 -0.28 19.41 -8.86
CA LEU A 21 0.92 19.81 -8.12
C LEU A 21 0.73 21.15 -7.42
N SER A 22 0.21 22.16 -8.12
CA SER A 22 0.01 23.49 -7.51
C SER A 22 -1.07 23.48 -6.43
N GLU A 23 -2.16 22.72 -6.60
CA GLU A 23 -3.26 22.69 -5.64
C GLU A 23 -2.95 21.88 -4.38
N LEU A 24 -2.35 20.69 -4.53
CA LEU A 24 -2.02 19.85 -3.39
C LEU A 24 -0.79 20.38 -2.62
N ALA A 25 0.03 21.23 -3.23
CA ALA A 25 1.14 21.87 -2.54
C ALA A 25 0.75 23.12 -1.72
N ARG A 26 -0.53 23.52 -1.73
CA ARG A 26 -1.02 24.65 -0.94
C ARG A 26 -0.89 24.36 0.56
N GLN A 27 -0.78 25.44 1.33
CA GLN A 27 -0.73 25.38 2.79
C GLN A 27 -1.93 24.63 3.38
N ASN A 28 -1.68 23.78 4.36
CA ASN A 28 -2.74 23.18 5.17
C ASN A 28 -3.31 24.21 6.14
N PRO A 29 -4.58 24.08 6.59
CA PRO A 29 -5.09 24.96 7.63
C PRO A 29 -4.28 24.80 8.92
N ASP A 30 -4.11 25.90 9.64
CA ASP A 30 -3.55 25.86 10.99
C ASP A 30 -4.53 25.14 11.92
N VAL A 31 -4.01 24.26 12.78
CA VAL A 31 -4.79 23.47 13.74
C VAL A 31 -4.39 23.86 15.16
N ASP A 32 -5.36 24.29 15.96
CA ASP A 32 -5.22 24.60 17.39
C ASP A 32 -5.45 23.32 18.21
N ASN A 33 -4.37 22.72 18.68
CA ASN A 33 -4.39 21.55 19.56
C ASN A 33 -4.20 21.90 21.04
N SER A 34 -4.41 23.17 21.45
CA SER A 34 -4.23 23.59 22.85
C SER A 34 -5.16 22.83 23.81
N CYS A 35 -6.33 22.38 23.35
CA CYS A 35 -7.35 21.69 24.12
C CYS A 35 -7.24 20.16 24.15
N THR A 36 -6.29 19.56 23.42
CA THR A 36 -6.16 18.09 23.37
C THR A 36 -5.52 17.55 24.65
N LYS A 37 -5.97 16.39 25.11
CA LYS A 37 -5.37 15.71 26.27
C LYS A 37 -4.28 14.74 25.82
N SER A 38 -3.18 14.69 26.56
CA SER A 38 -2.24 13.57 26.45
C SER A 38 -2.87 12.29 26.99
N GLY A 39 -2.39 11.14 26.52
CA GLY A 39 -2.84 9.84 26.95
C GLY A 39 -2.03 8.73 26.27
N ALA A 40 -2.13 7.52 26.78
CA ALA A 40 -1.47 6.37 26.18
C ALA A 40 -2.15 5.97 24.87
N ASN A 41 -1.36 5.44 23.94
CA ASN A 41 -1.88 4.77 22.75
C ASN A 41 -2.53 3.44 23.13
N THR A 42 -3.57 3.06 22.37
CA THR A 42 -4.13 1.72 22.45
C THR A 42 -3.07 0.71 22.01
N PHE A 43 -2.98 -0.41 22.72
CA PHE A 43 -2.12 -1.53 22.34
C PHE A 43 -2.89 -2.85 22.45
N ALA A 44 -2.55 -3.81 21.61
CA ALA A 44 -3.02 -5.19 21.72
C ALA A 44 -1.83 -6.17 21.64
N THR A 45 -1.88 -7.21 22.46
CA THR A 45 -0.84 -8.26 22.49
C THR A 45 -0.80 -9.08 21.20
N GLY A 46 -1.91 -9.15 20.46
CA GLY A 46 -2.02 -9.89 19.20
C GLY A 46 -1.56 -9.12 17.96
N TRP A 47 -1.09 -7.87 18.07
CA TRP A 47 -0.53 -7.16 16.91
C TRP A 47 0.86 -7.69 16.56
N PRO A 48 1.22 -7.76 15.26
CA PRO A 48 2.54 -8.20 14.84
C PRO A 48 3.66 -7.42 15.55
N MET A 49 4.78 -8.09 15.84
CA MET A 49 5.93 -7.43 16.45
C MET A 49 6.72 -6.66 15.39
N VAL A 50 7.15 -5.46 15.76
CA VAL A 50 8.04 -4.62 14.96
C VAL A 50 9.10 -4.07 15.87
N ASP A 51 10.32 -4.53 15.67
CA ASP A 51 11.46 -4.20 16.54
C ASP A 51 12.47 -3.26 15.87
N SER A 52 12.27 -2.92 14.58
CA SER A 52 13.10 -1.94 13.89
C SER A 52 12.34 -1.20 12.79
N TRP A 53 12.83 0.00 12.48
CA TRP A 53 12.31 0.87 11.42
C TRP A 53 13.43 1.67 10.76
N THR A 54 13.27 1.99 9.49
CA THR A 54 14.26 2.73 8.67
C THR A 54 13.58 3.79 7.81
N VAL A 55 14.33 4.82 7.40
CA VAL A 55 13.77 5.87 6.54
C VAL A 55 13.54 5.32 5.13
N TRP A 56 12.31 5.43 4.63
CA TRP A 56 11.97 5.13 3.25
C TRP A 56 12.54 6.20 2.32
N GLN A 57 13.73 5.95 1.77
CA GLN A 57 14.48 6.93 0.98
C GLN A 57 13.79 7.24 -0.35
N ASP A 58 13.15 6.25 -0.96
CA ASP A 58 12.51 6.40 -2.27
C ASP A 58 11.22 7.21 -2.23
N PHE A 59 10.53 7.25 -1.09
CA PHE A 59 9.33 8.06 -0.91
C PHE A 59 9.69 9.54 -0.68
N ASN A 60 10.12 10.21 -1.75
CA ASN A 60 10.50 11.62 -1.74
C ASN A 60 9.92 12.40 -2.93
N ALA A 61 9.83 13.73 -2.78
CA ALA A 61 9.18 14.61 -3.75
C ALA A 61 9.76 14.50 -5.16
N ARG A 62 11.09 14.43 -5.27
CA ARG A 62 11.77 14.40 -6.57
C ARG A 62 11.46 13.12 -7.34
N GLN A 63 11.58 11.96 -6.70
CA GLN A 63 11.30 10.68 -7.35
C GLN A 63 9.82 10.57 -7.72
N LEU A 64 8.91 10.88 -6.79
CA LEU A 64 7.46 10.83 -7.03
C LEU A 64 7.03 11.82 -8.13
N TYR A 65 7.55 13.04 -8.12
CA TYR A 65 7.30 14.00 -9.20
C TYR A 65 7.76 13.44 -10.54
N ASN A 66 8.97 12.87 -10.65
CA ASN A 66 9.47 12.33 -11.91
C ASN A 66 8.58 11.21 -12.48
N LEU A 67 8.06 10.33 -11.62
CA LEU A 67 7.17 9.23 -12.00
C LEU A 67 5.79 9.70 -12.45
N TYR A 68 5.29 10.78 -11.86
CA TYR A 68 3.90 11.24 -12.04
C TYR A 68 3.79 12.61 -12.72
N LYS A 69 4.89 13.19 -13.24
CA LYS A 69 4.93 14.57 -13.79
C LYS A 69 3.85 14.81 -14.84
N ASP A 70 3.61 13.84 -15.72
CA ASP A 70 2.62 13.95 -16.81
C ASP A 70 1.19 14.08 -16.27
N ILE A 71 0.95 13.58 -15.05
CA ILE A 71 -0.33 13.65 -14.35
C ILE A 71 -0.40 14.91 -13.51
N VAL A 72 0.65 15.20 -12.72
CA VAL A 72 0.58 16.29 -11.72
C VAL A 72 0.78 17.67 -12.31
N ASP A 73 1.42 17.78 -13.48
CA ASP A 73 1.56 19.03 -14.25
C ASP A 73 0.44 19.20 -15.30
N ALA A 74 -0.48 18.24 -15.44
CA ALA A 74 -1.63 18.36 -16.33
C ALA A 74 -2.54 19.52 -15.90
N GLU A 75 -3.12 20.22 -16.89
CA GLU A 75 -4.05 21.33 -16.64
C GLU A 75 -5.31 20.83 -15.94
N TRP A 76 -5.54 21.31 -14.73
CA TRP A 76 -6.72 21.08 -13.93
C TRP A 76 -7.58 22.34 -13.91
N ARG A 77 -8.54 22.41 -14.85
CA ARG A 77 -9.38 23.60 -15.05
C ARG A 77 -10.29 23.91 -13.86
N ASP A 78 -10.91 22.87 -13.31
CA ASP A 78 -11.94 22.99 -12.26
C ASP A 78 -11.58 22.19 -11.00
N PRO A 79 -10.53 22.55 -10.25
CA PRO A 79 -10.28 21.97 -8.93
C PRO A 79 -11.33 22.48 -7.94
N PRO A 80 -11.77 21.64 -6.98
CA PRO A 80 -12.73 22.07 -5.98
C PRO A 80 -12.18 23.23 -5.15
N ALA A 81 -13.07 24.11 -4.72
CA ALA A 81 -12.70 25.15 -3.77
C ALA A 81 -12.22 24.50 -2.46
N VAL A 82 -11.18 25.08 -1.87
CA VAL A 82 -10.77 24.68 -0.52
C VAL A 82 -11.79 25.22 0.46
N THR A 83 -12.41 24.33 1.24
CA THR A 83 -13.35 24.72 2.29
C THR A 83 -12.64 25.61 3.31
N GLU A 84 -13.14 26.82 3.51
CA GLU A 84 -12.63 27.70 4.57
C GLU A 84 -13.00 27.12 5.94
N THR A 85 -12.01 26.95 6.80
CA THR A 85 -12.23 26.49 8.17
C THR A 85 -12.47 27.68 9.09
N THR A 86 -13.54 27.59 9.87
CA THR A 86 -13.80 28.56 10.93
C THR A 86 -12.80 28.38 12.08
N ARG A 87 -12.73 29.37 12.98
CA ARG A 87 -11.93 29.25 14.20
C ARG A 87 -12.35 28.02 15.04
N PHE A 88 -13.63 27.67 15.05
CA PHE A 88 -14.12 26.50 15.79
C PHE A 88 -13.70 25.19 15.14
N ASP A 89 -13.73 25.11 13.80
CA ASP A 89 -13.25 23.91 13.09
C ASP A 89 -11.76 23.65 13.34
N ARG A 90 -10.96 24.71 13.48
CA ARG A 90 -9.51 24.63 13.72
C ARG A 90 -9.14 24.16 15.13
N ARG A 91 -10.05 24.24 16.10
CA ARG A 91 -9.78 23.82 17.47
C ARG A 91 -10.19 22.38 17.67
N ILE A 92 -9.20 21.52 17.91
CA ILE A 92 -9.39 20.10 18.12
C ILE A 92 -9.32 19.75 19.62
N PHE A 93 -10.12 18.76 20.02
CA PHE A 93 -10.25 18.29 21.40
C PHE A 93 -9.85 16.81 21.53
N ASP A 94 -10.12 16.04 20.49
CA ASP A 94 -9.93 14.60 20.37
C ASP A 94 -9.66 14.20 18.90
N GLU A 95 -9.48 12.91 18.66
CA GLU A 95 -9.28 12.35 17.30
C GLU A 95 -10.48 12.68 16.41
N ASP A 96 -11.71 12.48 16.88
CA ASP A 96 -12.95 12.75 16.14
C ASP A 96 -13.03 14.18 15.58
N SER A 97 -12.69 15.18 16.40
CA SER A 97 -12.66 16.58 15.97
C SER A 97 -11.58 16.85 14.90
N LEU A 98 -10.41 16.20 14.96
CA LEU A 98 -9.39 16.28 13.90
C LEU A 98 -9.92 15.64 12.60
N GLU A 99 -10.49 14.45 12.70
CA GLU A 99 -11.03 13.69 11.58
C GLU A 99 -12.16 14.42 10.85
N HIS A 100 -13.14 14.93 11.59
CA HIS A 100 -14.33 15.52 11.03
C HIS A 100 -14.17 16.99 10.68
N ASN A 101 -13.48 17.79 11.51
CA ASN A 101 -13.40 19.24 11.26
C ASN A 101 -12.28 19.62 10.29
N ILE A 102 -11.21 18.83 10.22
CA ILE A 102 -10.05 19.15 9.39
C ILE A 102 -9.89 18.15 8.26
N LEU A 103 -9.69 16.87 8.57
CA LEU A 103 -9.28 15.87 7.58
C LEU A 103 -10.37 15.65 6.51
N SER A 104 -11.59 15.34 6.95
CA SER A 104 -12.73 15.05 6.07
C SER A 104 -13.25 16.27 5.32
N LYS A 105 -13.16 17.47 5.91
CA LYS A 105 -13.70 18.72 5.32
C LYS A 105 -12.74 19.41 4.36
N THR A 106 -11.44 19.31 4.59
CA THR A 106 -10.45 20.19 3.91
C THR A 106 -9.37 19.45 3.15
N LEU A 107 -8.99 18.26 3.61
CA LEU A 107 -7.81 17.58 3.10
C LEU A 107 -8.20 16.49 2.10
N LEU A 108 -9.05 15.55 2.52
CA LEU A 108 -9.47 14.42 1.69
C LEU A 108 -10.28 14.82 0.45
N PRO A 109 -11.22 15.80 0.49
CA PRO A 109 -11.98 16.17 -0.70
C PRO A 109 -11.10 16.63 -1.86
N LEU A 110 -10.02 17.37 -1.55
CA LEU A 110 -9.09 17.86 -2.56
C LEU A 110 -8.19 16.73 -3.09
N VAL A 111 -7.73 15.81 -2.22
CA VAL A 111 -6.98 14.60 -2.62
C VAL A 111 -7.84 13.71 -3.53
N ASN A 112 -9.08 13.41 -3.16
CA ASN A 112 -9.98 12.57 -3.99
C ASN A 112 -10.35 13.26 -5.31
N ALA A 113 -10.48 14.58 -5.33
CA ALA A 113 -10.68 15.31 -6.57
C ALA A 113 -9.45 15.25 -7.48
N ALA A 114 -8.24 15.27 -6.91
CA ALA A 114 -7.00 15.06 -7.66
C ALA A 114 -6.90 13.64 -8.20
N LEU A 115 -7.27 12.60 -7.42
CA LEU A 115 -7.34 11.21 -7.91
C LEU A 115 -8.30 11.07 -9.09
N ARG A 116 -9.49 11.70 -9.01
CA ARG A 116 -10.45 11.76 -10.12
C ARG A 116 -9.92 12.53 -11.34
N HIS A 117 -9.13 13.58 -11.14
CA HIS A 117 -8.47 14.28 -12.25
C HIS A 117 -7.38 13.41 -12.89
N ALA A 118 -6.53 12.79 -12.09
CA ALA A 118 -5.48 11.89 -12.54
C ALA A 118 -6.03 10.74 -13.39
N ARG A 119 -7.16 10.16 -12.97
CA ARG A 119 -7.88 9.15 -13.75
C ARG A 119 -8.23 9.62 -15.16
N ARG A 120 -8.77 10.84 -15.29
CA ARG A 120 -9.15 11.43 -16.59
C ARG A 120 -7.93 11.64 -17.47
N VAL A 121 -6.84 12.16 -16.90
CA VAL A 121 -5.57 12.35 -17.62
C VAL A 121 -5.01 11.02 -18.15
N LEU A 122 -5.15 9.94 -17.38
CA LEU A 122 -4.73 8.60 -17.79
C LEU A 122 -5.71 7.90 -18.75
N GLY A 123 -6.88 8.48 -19.02
CA GLY A 123 -7.91 7.85 -19.86
C GLY A 123 -8.53 6.60 -19.22
N LEU A 124 -8.44 6.45 -17.89
CA LEU A 124 -8.89 5.26 -17.15
C LEU A 124 -10.29 5.43 -16.53
N ASP A 125 -11.10 6.34 -17.06
CA ASP A 125 -12.39 6.71 -16.46
C ASP A 125 -13.38 5.55 -16.24
N ARG A 126 -13.26 4.51 -17.07
CA ARG A 126 -14.12 3.33 -17.02
C ARG A 126 -13.48 2.13 -16.33
N SER A 127 -12.18 2.17 -16.05
CA SER A 127 -11.40 1.00 -15.58
C SER A 127 -10.82 1.20 -14.18
N PHE A 128 -10.81 2.42 -13.67
CA PHE A 128 -10.17 2.79 -12.41
C PHE A 128 -11.07 3.74 -11.63
N ASP A 129 -11.10 3.61 -10.31
CA ASP A 129 -11.73 4.56 -9.42
C ASP A 129 -11.09 4.41 -8.05
N LEU A 130 -10.75 5.53 -7.41
CA LEU A 130 -10.17 5.54 -6.07
C LEU A 130 -10.81 6.65 -5.26
N ASP A 131 -11.16 6.32 -4.03
CA ASP A 131 -11.63 7.28 -3.03
C ASP A 131 -10.98 6.96 -1.69
N LEU A 132 -10.25 7.92 -1.13
CA LEU A 132 -9.72 7.83 0.23
C LEU A 132 -10.75 8.43 1.19
N GLY A 133 -11.26 7.61 2.12
CA GLY A 133 -12.33 8.02 3.01
C GLY A 133 -12.37 7.20 4.30
N ARG A 134 -13.47 7.32 5.04
CA ARG A 134 -13.68 6.57 6.28
C ARG A 134 -13.71 5.07 6.00
N ALA A 135 -13.01 4.30 6.83
CA ALA A 135 -12.81 2.87 6.58
C ALA A 135 -14.07 1.99 6.68
N GLY A 136 -15.18 2.53 7.19
CA GLY A 136 -16.45 1.81 7.29
C GLY A 136 -16.97 1.21 5.98
N ARG A 137 -16.40 1.60 4.82
CA ARG A 137 -16.73 1.05 3.50
C ARG A 137 -15.91 -0.19 3.09
N CYS A 138 -14.79 -0.47 3.76
CA CYS A 138 -13.85 -1.54 3.38
C CYS A 138 -13.90 -2.77 4.28
N TYR A 139 -14.94 -2.87 5.10
CA TYR A 139 -14.92 -3.71 6.28
C TYR A 139 -15.67 -5.03 6.11
N TYR A 140 -15.01 -6.14 6.43
CA TYR A 140 -15.65 -7.38 6.80
C TYR A 140 -15.13 -7.79 8.19
N ASN A 141 -15.98 -7.72 9.21
CA ASN A 141 -15.66 -8.22 10.56
C ASN A 141 -16.55 -9.39 10.93
N PRO A 142 -16.01 -10.61 10.86
CA PRO A 142 -16.72 -11.79 11.32
C PRO A 142 -16.83 -11.85 12.86
N SER A 143 -16.13 -10.99 13.62
CA SER A 143 -15.99 -11.06 15.09
C SER A 143 -16.69 -9.93 15.87
N GLY A 144 -17.28 -8.93 15.22
CA GLY A 144 -17.99 -7.82 15.87
C GLY A 144 -17.15 -6.75 16.61
N ASP A 145 -15.82 -6.94 16.80
CA ASP A 145 -14.95 -5.95 17.47
C ASP A 145 -14.47 -4.81 16.55
N GLY A 146 -14.93 -3.59 16.80
CA GLY A 146 -14.57 -2.38 16.05
C GLY A 146 -13.13 -1.89 16.27
N ARG A 147 -12.40 -2.41 17.27
CA ARG A 147 -11.01 -2.00 17.57
C ARG A 147 -9.97 -2.47 16.54
N PHE A 148 -10.38 -3.30 15.59
CA PHE A 148 -9.53 -3.83 14.53
C PHE A 148 -9.80 -3.17 13.16
N SER A 149 -10.57 -2.08 13.13
CA SER A 149 -10.78 -1.29 11.91
C SER A 149 -9.85 -0.09 11.88
N PRO A 150 -9.21 0.21 10.73
CA PRO A 150 -8.58 1.52 10.54
C PRO A 150 -9.61 2.64 10.58
N ASP A 151 -9.15 3.88 10.79
CA ASP A 151 -9.96 5.08 10.66
C ASP A 151 -10.24 5.45 9.20
N TRP A 152 -9.25 5.19 8.34
CA TRP A 152 -9.24 5.53 6.93
C TRP A 152 -8.95 4.32 6.04
N SER A 153 -9.53 4.33 4.85
CA SER A 153 -9.18 3.38 3.80
C SER A 153 -9.27 4.02 2.42
N LEU A 154 -8.37 3.60 1.53
CA LEU A 154 -8.54 3.78 0.10
C LEU A 154 -9.36 2.61 -0.44
N CYS A 155 -10.39 2.91 -1.23
CA CYS A 155 -11.24 1.90 -1.86
C CYS A 155 -11.45 2.17 -3.35
N SER A 156 -12.01 1.17 -4.03
CA SER A 156 -12.45 1.22 -5.42
C SER A 156 -13.77 0.45 -5.52
N GLU A 157 -14.76 1.01 -6.21
CA GLU A 157 -16.03 0.37 -6.54
C GLU A 157 -15.83 -0.92 -7.34
N LYS A 158 -14.70 -1.05 -8.05
CA LYS A 158 -14.34 -2.23 -8.84
C LYS A 158 -13.66 -3.33 -8.02
N ARG A 159 -13.23 -3.04 -6.78
CA ARG A 159 -12.53 -3.99 -5.90
C ARG A 159 -13.38 -4.25 -4.67
N VAL A 160 -14.19 -5.29 -4.78
CA VAL A 160 -15.21 -5.63 -3.78
C VAL A 160 -14.75 -6.86 -2.99
N ALA A 161 -14.67 -6.72 -1.66
CA ALA A 161 -14.30 -7.82 -0.76
C ALA A 161 -15.52 -8.68 -0.38
N SER A 162 -16.70 -8.06 -0.28
CA SER A 162 -17.96 -8.75 0.02
C SER A 162 -19.15 -7.96 -0.54
N ALA A 163 -20.36 -8.53 -0.49
CA ALA A 163 -21.57 -7.86 -0.98
C ALA A 163 -21.84 -6.46 -0.38
N VAL A 164 -21.24 -6.14 0.77
CA VAL A 164 -21.45 -4.89 1.50
C VAL A 164 -20.16 -4.09 1.75
N ALA A 165 -19.02 -4.54 1.22
CA ALA A 165 -17.73 -3.92 1.51
C ALA A 165 -16.73 -4.00 0.36
N TYR A 166 -15.97 -2.91 0.19
CA TYR A 166 -14.83 -2.85 -0.72
C TYR A 166 -13.58 -3.49 -0.11
N GLU A 167 -12.59 -3.80 -0.94
CA GLU A 167 -11.25 -4.11 -0.46
C GLU A 167 -10.60 -2.86 0.16
N ASN A 168 -9.80 -3.05 1.21
CA ASN A 168 -8.97 -1.98 1.77
C ASN A 168 -7.62 -1.94 1.05
N LEU A 169 -7.39 -0.91 0.23
CA LEU A 169 -6.18 -0.80 -0.59
C LEU A 169 -5.05 -0.07 0.12
N LEU A 170 -5.38 0.77 1.11
CA LEU A 170 -4.45 1.60 1.87
C LEU A 170 -5.10 1.95 3.21
N PRO A 171 -4.87 1.17 4.27
CA PRO A 171 -5.34 1.50 5.61
C PRO A 171 -4.60 2.72 6.16
N GLY A 172 -5.30 3.53 6.95
CA GLY A 172 -4.67 4.59 7.72
C GLY A 172 -5.39 4.88 9.02
N ASP A 173 -4.66 5.54 9.93
CA ASP A 173 -5.12 5.85 11.28
C ASP A 173 -4.95 7.33 11.60
N THR A 174 -5.82 7.89 12.43
CA THR A 174 -5.65 9.23 12.99
C THR A 174 -5.05 9.11 14.38
N LYS A 175 -4.08 9.97 14.68
CA LYS A 175 -3.59 10.16 16.05
C LYS A 175 -3.45 11.65 16.34
N LEU A 176 -3.56 12.00 17.63
CA LEU A 176 -3.22 13.33 18.10
C LEU A 176 -1.73 13.42 18.36
N SER A 177 -1.11 14.54 18.00
CA SER A 177 0.33 14.72 18.15
C SER A 177 0.79 14.61 19.61
N ARG A 178 -0.09 14.94 20.57
CA ARG A 178 0.15 14.77 22.02
C ARG A 178 0.23 13.31 22.48
N LYS A 179 -0.26 12.37 21.67
CA LYS A 179 -0.20 10.92 21.92
C LYS A 179 0.82 10.22 21.03
N TRP A 180 1.09 10.79 19.86
CA TRP A 180 1.99 10.18 18.89
C TRP A 180 2.59 11.24 17.96
N HIS A 181 3.92 11.28 17.87
CA HIS A 181 4.63 12.06 16.86
C HIS A 181 5.97 11.41 16.54
N SER A 182 6.55 11.73 15.40
CA SER A 182 7.69 11.00 14.88
C SER A 182 8.91 11.08 15.77
N THR A 183 9.14 12.19 16.47
CA THR A 183 10.33 12.27 17.34
C THR A 183 10.27 11.32 18.55
N TYR A 184 9.12 10.69 18.86
CA TYR A 184 9.04 9.66 19.89
C TYR A 184 9.86 8.41 19.59
N TYR A 185 10.30 8.13 18.36
CA TYR A 185 11.22 7.01 18.15
C TYR A 185 12.54 7.18 18.93
N ILE A 186 12.90 8.42 19.31
CA ILE A 186 14.07 8.74 20.14
C ILE A 186 13.70 8.65 21.63
N ASP A 187 12.59 9.25 22.01
CA ASP A 187 12.27 9.55 23.41
C ASP A 187 11.32 8.55 24.08
N ASP A 188 10.46 7.87 23.31
CA ASP A 188 9.48 6.88 23.76
C ASP A 188 9.17 5.87 22.64
N THR A 189 10.07 4.89 22.51
CA THR A 189 9.96 3.84 21.48
C THR A 189 8.68 3.03 21.58
N ALA A 190 8.09 2.87 22.77
CA ALA A 190 6.83 2.17 22.93
C ALA A 190 5.66 2.96 22.33
N GLN A 191 5.58 4.27 22.64
CA GLN A 191 4.56 5.14 22.06
C GLN A 191 4.70 5.27 20.54
N TRP A 192 5.93 5.33 20.00
CA TRP A 192 6.16 5.29 18.56
C TRP A 192 5.67 3.97 17.92
N ARG A 193 6.03 2.84 18.54
CA ARG A 193 5.86 1.50 17.98
C ARG A 193 4.40 1.06 17.90
N ASP A 194 3.60 1.34 18.93
CA ASP A 194 2.27 0.69 19.03
C ASP A 194 1.28 1.12 17.92
N PRO A 195 1.13 2.42 17.58
CA PRO A 195 0.32 2.81 16.42
C PRO A 195 0.85 2.27 15.08
N MET A 196 2.17 2.15 14.92
CA MET A 196 2.74 1.53 13.72
C MET A 196 2.40 0.03 13.63
N ARG A 197 2.42 -0.70 14.77
CA ARG A 197 1.97 -2.11 14.85
C ARG A 197 0.48 -2.24 14.57
N GLN A 198 -0.32 -1.26 14.99
CA GLN A 198 -1.74 -1.20 14.67
C GLN A 198 -1.97 -1.09 13.17
N VAL A 199 -1.28 -0.17 12.48
CA VAL A 199 -1.39 -0.04 11.02
C VAL A 199 -0.86 -1.26 10.29
N LEU A 200 0.23 -1.88 10.79
CA LEU A 200 0.73 -3.13 10.24
C LEU A 200 -0.30 -4.26 10.36
N HIS A 201 -1.01 -4.35 11.48
CA HIS A 201 -2.08 -5.33 11.62
C HIS A 201 -3.17 -5.13 10.55
N TYR A 202 -3.55 -3.89 10.23
CA TYR A 202 -4.50 -3.62 9.15
C TYR A 202 -3.95 -4.03 7.78
N CYS A 203 -2.66 -3.75 7.54
CA CYS A 203 -1.96 -4.11 6.32
C CYS A 203 -1.90 -5.63 6.12
N ASP A 204 -1.53 -6.38 7.18
CA ASP A 204 -1.52 -7.84 7.23
C ASP A 204 -2.90 -8.42 6.86
N LYS A 205 -3.96 -7.92 7.52
CA LYS A 205 -5.33 -8.40 7.28
C LYS A 205 -5.86 -8.08 5.90
N SER A 206 -5.44 -6.95 5.32
CA SER A 206 -5.86 -6.53 3.99
C SER A 206 -4.94 -7.06 2.88
N GLY A 207 -3.83 -7.70 3.23
CA GLY A 207 -2.83 -8.17 2.28
C GLY A 207 -2.11 -7.04 1.53
N VAL A 208 -2.06 -5.82 2.10
CA VAL A 208 -1.47 -4.64 1.45
C VAL A 208 -0.18 -4.18 2.13
N ARG A 209 0.75 -3.60 1.37
CA ARG A 209 2.09 -3.23 1.85
C ARG A 209 2.23 -1.80 2.35
N TYR A 210 1.23 -0.95 2.11
CA TYR A 210 1.29 0.47 2.44
C TYR A 210 0.27 0.81 3.52
N GLY A 211 0.66 1.71 4.41
CA GLY A 211 -0.23 2.30 5.41
C GLY A 211 0.22 3.69 5.81
N PHE A 212 -0.60 4.40 6.59
CA PHE A 212 -0.23 5.73 7.09
C PHE A 212 -0.84 6.06 8.46
N ILE A 213 -0.21 7.00 9.16
CA ILE A 213 -0.75 7.67 10.34
C ILE A 213 -0.77 9.16 10.07
N LEU A 214 -1.90 9.81 10.34
CA LEU A 214 -2.09 11.23 10.17
C LEU A 214 -2.35 11.92 11.50
N THR A 215 -1.61 12.99 11.76
CA THR A 215 -1.78 13.87 12.92
C THR A 215 -1.94 15.31 12.47
N GLU A 216 -2.19 16.21 13.42
CA GLU A 216 -2.20 17.65 13.18
C GLU A 216 -0.79 18.26 12.95
N LEU A 217 0.29 17.49 13.20
CA LEU A 217 1.67 17.96 12.99
C LEU A 217 2.34 17.34 11.78
N GLU A 218 1.89 16.18 11.33
CA GLU A 218 2.59 15.41 10.29
C GLU A 218 1.75 14.24 9.75
N LEU A 219 2.17 13.76 8.59
CA LEU A 219 1.80 12.47 8.03
C LEU A 219 3.01 11.55 8.08
N ALA A 220 2.86 10.36 8.65
CA ALA A 220 3.82 9.28 8.52
C ALA A 220 3.27 8.21 7.60
N VAL A 221 4.02 7.86 6.56
CA VAL A 221 3.69 6.79 5.62
C VAL A 221 4.62 5.61 5.83
N PHE A 222 4.12 4.40 5.60
CA PHE A 222 4.83 3.16 5.87
C PHE A 222 4.83 2.25 4.65
N ARG A 223 5.94 1.52 4.47
CA ARG A 223 6.05 0.34 3.60
C ARG A 223 6.46 -0.85 4.46
N TYR A 224 5.65 -1.90 4.45
CA TYR A 224 5.85 -3.11 5.22
C TYR A 224 6.37 -4.24 4.35
N THR A 225 7.29 -5.04 4.87
CA THR A 225 7.87 -6.21 4.19
C THR A 225 7.80 -7.40 5.14
N ARG A 226 7.37 -8.56 4.65
CA ARG A 226 7.28 -9.79 5.44
C ARG A 226 8.67 -10.45 5.51
N GLU A 227 8.99 -11.11 6.61
CA GLU A 227 10.18 -11.96 6.66
C GLU A 227 9.94 -13.23 5.85
N ALA A 228 10.95 -13.65 5.08
CA ALA A 228 10.90 -14.90 4.37
C ALA A 228 10.89 -16.05 5.38
N ILE A 229 9.80 -16.81 5.43
CA ILE A 229 9.78 -18.06 6.17
C ILE A 229 10.72 -19.00 5.42
N GLY A 230 11.93 -19.19 5.94
CA GLY A 230 12.89 -20.14 5.36
C GLY A 230 12.24 -21.52 5.20
N PRO A 231 12.63 -22.32 4.19
CA PRO A 231 12.14 -23.68 4.06
C PRO A 231 12.45 -24.41 5.36
N GLY A 232 11.40 -24.68 6.13
CA GLY A 232 11.53 -25.22 7.48
C GLY A 232 12.33 -26.51 7.46
N ILE A 233 13.41 -26.54 8.25
CA ILE A 233 13.95 -27.78 8.79
C ILE A 233 12.88 -28.31 9.75
N GLY A 234 11.88 -29.00 9.21
CA GLY A 234 10.63 -29.25 9.94
C GLY A 234 9.73 -30.35 9.39
N GLY A 235 10.23 -31.20 8.48
CA GLY A 235 9.83 -32.60 8.50
C GLY A 235 10.47 -33.28 9.71
N GLY A 236 9.90 -33.06 10.90
CA GLY A 236 10.22 -33.81 12.12
C GLY A 236 11.06 -33.07 13.18
N GLY A 237 10.52 -33.04 14.40
CA GLY A 237 11.30 -33.05 15.64
C GLY A 237 11.60 -31.69 16.27
N GLY A 238 11.01 -31.47 17.45
CA GLY A 238 11.10 -30.24 18.24
C GLY A 238 12.53 -29.78 18.56
N GLY A 239 12.70 -28.46 18.52
CA GLY A 239 13.90 -27.75 18.95
C GLY A 239 13.54 -26.34 19.39
N GLN A 240 12.83 -26.22 20.51
CA GLN A 240 12.65 -24.94 21.21
C GLN A 240 14.04 -24.39 21.59
N ARG A 241 14.37 -23.18 21.14
CA ARG A 241 15.41 -22.39 21.79
C ARG A 241 14.87 -21.94 23.17
N PRO A 242 15.63 -22.13 24.27
CA PRO A 242 15.13 -21.84 25.60
C PRO A 242 15.00 -20.32 25.80
N ARG A 243 13.75 -19.85 25.96
CA ARG A 243 13.45 -18.55 26.57
C ARG A 243 13.84 -18.62 28.04
N GLY A 244 14.87 -17.86 28.44
CA GLY A 244 15.20 -17.65 29.85
C GLY A 244 14.00 -17.04 30.58
N GLN A 245 13.51 -17.76 31.58
CA GLN A 245 12.51 -17.29 32.52
C GLN A 245 13.11 -16.16 33.37
N GLN A 246 12.48 -14.98 33.34
CA GLN A 246 12.49 -14.09 34.50
C GLN A 246 11.06 -13.92 34.98
N GLN A 247 10.88 -14.26 36.26
CA GLN A 247 9.63 -14.33 36.99
C GLN A 247 8.98 -12.94 37.12
N LEU A 248 7.66 -12.91 36.95
CA LEU A 248 6.81 -11.77 37.28
C LEU A 248 6.78 -11.53 38.80
N PRO A 249 6.76 -10.26 39.24
CA PRO A 249 5.99 -9.86 40.42
C PRO A 249 4.61 -9.39 39.99
N THR A 250 3.61 -10.03 40.59
CA THR A 250 2.19 -9.66 40.62
C THR A 250 2.00 -8.19 41.01
N GLY A 251 1.42 -7.40 40.09
CA GLY A 251 0.98 -6.03 40.33
C GLY A 251 -0.35 -5.78 39.62
N SER A 252 -1.34 -5.31 40.38
CA SER A 252 -2.70 -5.03 39.93
C SER A 252 -2.73 -3.97 38.81
N TYR A 253 -3.24 -4.32 37.62
CA TYR A 253 -3.51 -3.35 36.55
C TYR A 253 -5.00 -3.02 36.51
N ARG A 254 -5.31 -1.74 36.69
CA ARG A 254 -6.67 -1.18 36.64
C ARG A 254 -7.10 -0.99 35.20
N VAL A 255 -8.17 -1.70 34.80
CA VAL A 255 -9.00 -1.35 33.64
C VAL A 255 -9.80 -0.10 34.03
N VAL A 256 -9.52 1.04 33.41
CA VAL A 256 -10.35 2.25 33.57
C VAL A 256 -11.48 2.19 32.55
N SER A 257 -12.64 1.72 33.00
CA SER A 257 -13.91 1.83 32.28
C SER A 257 -14.60 3.13 32.70
N GLY A 258 -14.91 4.00 31.73
CA GLY A 258 -15.88 5.08 31.90
C GLY A 258 -17.19 4.71 31.22
N SER A 259 -18.15 4.19 32.01
CA SER A 259 -19.64 4.18 31.91
C SER A 259 -20.31 4.22 30.52
N SER A 260 -21.29 3.40 30.14
CA SER A 260 -22.14 2.42 30.82
C SER A 260 -22.72 1.47 29.76
N ASP A 261 -22.71 0.16 29.99
CA ASP A 261 -23.90 -0.68 29.81
C ASP A 261 -23.71 -2.04 30.48
N THR A 262 -24.61 -2.32 31.41
CA THR A 262 -24.66 -3.51 32.25
C THR A 262 -25.26 -4.69 31.50
N SER A 263 -24.44 -5.47 30.81
CA SER A 263 -24.86 -6.79 30.29
C SER A 263 -23.75 -7.85 30.19
N LYS A 264 -22.51 -7.56 30.58
CA LYS A 264 -21.36 -8.45 30.31
C LYS A 264 -20.93 -9.38 31.46
N LEU A 265 -21.73 -9.50 32.52
CA LEU A 265 -21.42 -10.41 33.64
C LEU A 265 -22.05 -11.80 33.49
N SER A 266 -22.97 -11.99 32.54
CA SER A 266 -23.61 -13.28 32.25
C SER A 266 -22.89 -14.15 31.21
N ASP A 267 -22.07 -13.55 30.33
CA ASP A 267 -21.39 -14.29 29.25
C ASP A 267 -20.11 -15.00 29.71
N ALA A 268 -19.55 -14.63 30.87
CA ALA A 268 -18.30 -15.19 31.39
C ALA A 268 -18.47 -16.56 32.09
N LEU A 269 -19.70 -17.09 32.22
CA LEU A 269 -19.99 -18.33 32.93
C LEU A 269 -20.61 -19.45 32.07
N GLN A 270 -20.91 -19.22 30.79
CA GLN A 270 -21.60 -20.22 29.94
C GLN A 270 -20.76 -20.97 28.90
N ASN A 271 -19.45 -20.73 28.78
CA ASN A 271 -18.62 -21.42 27.77
C ASN A 271 -17.67 -22.51 28.29
N THR A 272 -17.96 -23.10 29.46
CA THR A 272 -17.43 -24.43 29.80
C THR A 272 -18.36 -25.51 29.24
N SER A 273 -18.29 -25.76 27.94
CA SER A 273 -18.84 -26.98 27.34
C SER A 273 -17.91 -27.52 26.26
N LEU A 274 -17.46 -28.75 26.51
CA LEU A 274 -16.59 -29.55 25.66
C LEU A 274 -17.34 -29.95 24.38
N SER A 275 -16.92 -29.43 23.24
CA SER A 275 -17.20 -30.08 21.96
C SER A 275 -16.09 -29.83 20.94
N SER A 276 -15.72 -30.93 20.28
CA SER A 276 -14.70 -31.08 19.27
C SER A 276 -14.94 -30.14 18.09
N ASN A 277 -14.08 -29.14 17.90
CA ASN A 277 -14.07 -28.33 16.69
C ASN A 277 -12.67 -28.34 16.06
N SER A 278 -12.68 -28.61 14.76
CA SER A 278 -11.57 -28.76 13.84
C SER A 278 -10.55 -27.62 13.97
N TYR A 279 -9.27 -28.01 14.04
CA TYR A 279 -8.11 -27.13 13.98
C TYR A 279 -8.17 -26.24 12.73
N GLN A 280 -8.38 -24.93 12.92
CA GLN A 280 -8.00 -23.93 11.94
C GLN A 280 -6.71 -23.26 12.44
N PRO A 281 -5.61 -23.31 11.67
CA PRO A 281 -4.40 -22.60 12.05
C PRO A 281 -4.67 -21.09 12.01
N THR A 282 -4.53 -20.44 13.16
CA THR A 282 -4.48 -18.99 13.26
C THR A 282 -3.06 -18.55 12.90
N ASP A 283 -2.79 -18.43 11.60
CA ASP A 283 -1.50 -17.96 11.05
C ASP A 283 -1.30 -16.44 11.25
N SER A 284 -1.33 -15.97 12.50
CA SER A 284 -0.87 -14.62 12.90
C SER A 284 0.61 -14.64 13.32
N GLY A 285 1.43 -15.46 12.65
CA GLY A 285 2.83 -15.73 13.00
C GLY A 285 3.85 -15.29 11.96
N GLY A 286 3.52 -14.38 11.04
CA GLY A 286 4.52 -13.79 10.15
C GLY A 286 5.46 -12.87 10.93
N GLU A 287 6.75 -13.18 10.93
CA GLU A 287 7.78 -12.21 11.33
C GLU A 287 7.90 -11.16 10.20
N TYR A 288 8.24 -9.92 10.57
CA TYR A 288 8.28 -8.77 9.68
C TYR A 288 9.68 -8.16 9.67
N LEU A 289 10.13 -7.73 8.48
CA LEU A 289 11.39 -6.99 8.37
C LEU A 289 11.22 -5.57 8.91
N SER A 290 12.33 -4.83 8.96
CA SER A 290 12.37 -3.44 9.36
C SER A 290 11.34 -2.60 8.58
N VAL A 291 10.49 -1.87 9.30
CA VAL A 291 9.45 -1.05 8.67
C VAL A 291 10.08 0.19 8.05
N GLU A 292 9.85 0.41 6.76
CA GLU A 292 10.29 1.63 6.11
C GLU A 292 9.24 2.73 6.32
N TYR A 293 9.67 3.92 6.74
CA TYR A 293 8.78 5.04 7.01
C TYR A 293 9.27 6.37 6.44
N ARG A 294 8.34 7.26 6.12
CA ARG A 294 8.65 8.65 5.77
C ARG A 294 7.70 9.59 6.51
N VAL A 295 8.26 10.61 7.14
CA VAL A 295 7.51 11.67 7.83
C VAL A 295 7.43 12.90 6.94
N ILE A 296 6.23 13.47 6.82
CA ILE A 296 5.92 14.65 6.05
C ILE A 296 5.29 15.68 6.99
N PRO A 297 6.01 16.76 7.35
CA PRO A 297 5.49 17.81 8.22
C PRO A 297 4.21 18.46 7.66
N TRP A 298 3.26 18.73 8.55
CA TRP A 298 1.99 19.41 8.22
C TRP A 298 2.21 20.82 7.67
N THR A 299 3.29 21.47 8.12
CA THR A 299 3.68 22.83 7.74
C THR A 299 4.28 22.93 6.33
N ASN A 300 4.63 21.81 5.69
CA ASN A 300 5.17 21.82 4.33
C ASN A 300 4.15 22.36 3.32
N HIS A 301 4.56 23.34 2.52
CA HIS A 301 3.75 23.95 1.45
C HIS A 301 4.64 24.62 0.40
N GLY A 302 4.14 24.89 -0.80
CA GLY A 302 4.86 25.60 -1.86
C GLY A 302 5.38 24.70 -2.98
N ASP A 303 6.70 24.62 -3.17
CA ASP A 303 7.31 23.86 -4.28
C ASP A 303 7.19 22.34 -4.10
N GLY A 304 6.07 21.77 -4.57
CA GLY A 304 5.77 20.34 -4.54
C GLY A 304 6.77 19.44 -5.31
N LYS A 305 7.69 20.01 -6.10
CA LYS A 305 8.76 19.25 -6.76
C LYS A 305 9.94 18.97 -5.83
N ARG A 306 10.12 19.80 -4.79
CA ARG A 306 11.25 19.74 -3.85
C ARG A 306 10.88 19.13 -2.51
N HIS A 307 9.66 19.38 -2.04
CA HIS A 307 9.18 18.84 -0.77
C HIS A 307 7.76 18.30 -0.90
N LEU A 308 7.50 17.20 -0.19
CA LEU A 308 6.17 16.63 -0.09
C LEU A 308 5.36 17.48 0.89
N THR A 309 4.15 17.83 0.50
CA THR A 309 3.09 18.23 1.43
C THR A 309 2.29 17.00 1.83
N VAL A 310 1.54 17.08 2.92
CA VAL A 310 0.66 15.99 3.36
C VAL A 310 -0.31 15.55 2.26
N ARG A 311 -0.93 16.50 1.56
CA ARG A 311 -1.87 16.22 0.46
C ARG A 311 -1.19 15.55 -0.73
N LEU A 312 -0.01 16.01 -1.12
CA LEU A 312 0.76 15.39 -2.20
C LEU A 312 1.19 13.98 -1.85
N ALA A 313 1.69 13.77 -0.62
CA ALA A 313 2.10 12.46 -0.14
C ALA A 313 0.93 11.47 -0.14
N LEU A 314 -0.24 11.87 0.37
CA LEU A 314 -1.44 11.02 0.33
C LEU A 314 -1.90 10.72 -1.09
N PHE A 315 -1.85 11.71 -1.99
CA PHE A 315 -2.17 11.49 -3.40
C PHE A 315 -1.24 10.46 -4.04
N TYR A 316 0.09 10.61 -3.89
CA TYR A 316 1.06 9.67 -4.45
C TYR A 316 0.94 8.28 -3.83
N LEU A 317 0.81 8.19 -2.50
CA LEU A 317 0.62 6.91 -1.82
C LEU A 317 -0.67 6.22 -2.27
N SER A 318 -1.75 6.96 -2.47
CA SER A 318 -3.01 6.42 -2.98
C SER A 318 -2.87 5.91 -4.42
N MET A 319 -2.17 6.65 -5.29
CA MET A 319 -1.90 6.21 -6.66
C MET A 319 -1.05 4.92 -6.67
N MET A 320 -0.02 4.85 -5.82
CA MET A 320 0.82 3.67 -5.67
C MET A 320 0.05 2.45 -5.16
N ALA A 321 -0.79 2.64 -4.14
CA ALA A 321 -1.56 1.56 -3.53
C ALA A 321 -2.74 1.09 -4.41
N GLY A 322 -3.34 2.00 -5.18
CA GLY A 322 -4.53 1.69 -5.97
C GLY A 322 -4.25 1.23 -7.41
N LEU A 323 -3.16 1.70 -8.04
CA LEU A 323 -2.76 1.29 -9.40
C LEU A 323 -1.56 0.36 -9.41
N GLY A 324 -0.57 0.62 -8.57
CA GLY A 324 0.63 -0.19 -8.50
C GLY A 324 0.37 -1.52 -7.79
N PRO A 325 1.28 -2.50 -7.96
CA PRO A 325 1.41 -3.62 -7.04
C PRO A 325 1.37 -3.15 -5.58
N SER A 326 0.41 -3.66 -4.82
CA SER A 326 0.19 -3.25 -3.43
C SER A 326 0.29 -4.40 -2.45
N ALA A 327 0.50 -5.64 -2.93
CA ALA A 327 0.58 -6.82 -2.08
C ALA A 327 1.80 -6.75 -1.15
N ILE A 328 1.63 -7.24 0.07
CA ILE A 328 2.77 -7.43 0.97
C ILE A 328 3.62 -8.62 0.53
N GLN A 329 4.93 -8.43 0.45
CA GLN A 329 5.89 -9.42 -0.06
C GLN A 329 7.14 -9.51 0.84
N THR A 330 8.01 -10.47 0.53
CA THR A 330 9.27 -10.68 1.27
C THR A 330 10.40 -9.79 0.80
N GLU A 331 10.31 -9.31 -0.44
CA GLU A 331 11.18 -8.31 -1.03
C GLU A 331 10.41 -7.54 -2.10
N TYR A 332 10.85 -6.31 -2.40
CA TYR A 332 10.23 -5.48 -3.42
C TYR A 332 11.22 -5.13 -4.52
N PRO A 333 10.73 -4.98 -5.77
CA PRO A 333 11.54 -4.44 -6.83
C PRO A 333 11.92 -2.98 -6.52
N SER A 334 12.95 -2.50 -7.20
CA SER A 334 13.39 -1.11 -7.15
C SER A 334 12.24 -0.17 -7.50
N PHE A 335 12.28 1.04 -6.93
CA PHE A 335 11.15 1.98 -7.01
C PHE A 335 10.78 2.38 -8.45
N ASP A 336 11.78 2.59 -9.31
CA ASP A 336 11.60 2.88 -10.75
C ASP A 336 12.04 1.66 -11.58
N SER A 337 11.22 0.62 -11.55
CA SER A 337 11.46 -0.62 -12.28
C SER A 337 10.17 -1.18 -12.88
N TRP A 338 10.37 -2.10 -13.82
CA TRP A 338 9.32 -2.72 -14.62
C TRP A 338 9.39 -4.23 -14.48
N PHE A 339 8.25 -4.91 -14.63
CA PHE A 339 8.21 -6.36 -14.70
C PHE A 339 7.31 -6.81 -15.87
N CYS A 340 7.58 -8.00 -16.37
CA CYS A 340 6.91 -8.54 -17.55
C CYS A 340 5.55 -9.14 -17.19
N LEU A 341 4.57 -8.91 -18.06
CA LEU A 341 3.24 -9.52 -18.02
C LEU A 341 3.17 -10.68 -19.03
N ASP A 342 2.24 -11.60 -18.82
CA ASP A 342 2.10 -12.79 -19.69
C ASP A 342 1.82 -12.48 -21.15
N ASN A 343 1.18 -11.34 -21.42
CA ASN A 343 0.88 -10.91 -22.78
C ASN A 343 2.09 -10.26 -23.48
N GLY A 344 3.29 -10.33 -22.87
CA GLY A 344 4.51 -9.69 -23.36
C GLY A 344 4.57 -8.18 -23.12
N GLY A 345 3.60 -7.60 -22.40
CA GLY A 345 3.63 -6.22 -21.94
C GLY A 345 4.51 -6.06 -20.69
N PHE A 346 4.69 -4.82 -20.25
CA PHE A 346 5.48 -4.46 -19.07
C PHE A 346 4.64 -3.60 -18.13
N MET A 347 4.67 -3.90 -16.84
CA MET A 347 4.04 -3.09 -15.81
C MET A 347 5.10 -2.41 -14.95
N HIS A 348 4.93 -1.12 -14.68
CA HIS A 348 5.79 -0.37 -13.78
C HIS A 348 5.44 -0.67 -12.31
N ASN A 349 6.43 -1.03 -11.48
CA ASN A 349 6.27 -1.48 -10.09
C ASN A 349 5.60 -0.46 -9.15
N THR A 350 5.90 0.84 -9.31
CA THR A 350 5.32 1.89 -8.44
C THR A 350 4.04 2.53 -8.99
N THR A 351 3.95 2.74 -10.31
CA THR A 351 2.83 3.48 -10.92
C THR A 351 1.72 2.59 -11.45
N GLY A 352 1.97 1.28 -11.60
CA GLY A 352 1.02 0.35 -12.23
C GLY A 352 0.80 0.57 -13.73
N ARG A 353 1.54 1.50 -14.35
CA ARG A 353 1.40 1.78 -15.80
C ARG A 353 1.79 0.53 -16.60
N ILE A 354 0.97 0.19 -17.57
CA ILE A 354 1.21 -0.93 -18.49
C ILE A 354 1.63 -0.38 -19.84
N GLU A 355 2.78 -0.82 -20.33
CA GLU A 355 3.34 -0.44 -21.63
C GLU A 355 3.62 -1.67 -22.48
N LYS A 356 3.45 -1.54 -23.80
CA LYS A 356 3.82 -2.62 -24.75
C LYS A 356 5.32 -2.70 -25.01
N LYS A 357 6.04 -1.61 -24.76
CA LYS A 357 7.48 -1.49 -24.96
C LYS A 357 8.09 -0.73 -23.80
N LEU A 358 9.24 -1.19 -23.34
CA LEU A 358 9.97 -0.53 -22.27
C LEU A 358 10.49 0.85 -22.72
N PRO A 359 10.45 1.85 -21.83
CA PRO A 359 11.19 3.09 -22.02
C PRO A 359 12.70 2.84 -22.15
N PRO A 360 13.45 3.77 -22.78
CA PRO A 360 14.91 3.70 -22.81
C PRO A 360 15.49 3.64 -21.39
N ASN A 361 16.47 2.76 -21.17
CA ASN A 361 17.12 2.54 -19.87
C ASN A 361 16.20 2.04 -18.75
N ALA A 362 15.01 1.53 -19.07
CA ALA A 362 14.14 0.91 -18.07
C ALA A 362 14.82 -0.31 -17.43
N VAL A 363 14.77 -0.37 -16.11
CA VAL A 363 15.27 -1.51 -15.34
C VAL A 363 14.15 -2.53 -15.21
N VAL A 364 14.40 -3.76 -15.65
CA VAL A 364 13.46 -4.88 -15.50
C VAL A 364 13.85 -5.71 -14.29
N GLN A 365 12.91 -5.91 -13.36
CA GLN A 365 13.08 -6.69 -12.14
C GLN A 365 11.82 -7.52 -11.85
N TYR A 366 11.94 -8.51 -10.98
CA TYR A 366 10.82 -9.34 -10.54
C TYR A 366 9.95 -8.61 -9.55
N LEU A 367 8.66 -8.93 -9.59
CA LEU A 367 7.70 -8.45 -8.59
C LEU A 367 8.11 -8.87 -7.17
N ASP A 368 8.73 -10.03 -7.00
CA ASP A 368 9.34 -10.48 -5.73
C ASP A 368 10.77 -11.00 -5.99
N PRO A 369 11.79 -10.15 -5.84
CA PRO A 369 13.18 -10.54 -6.10
C PRO A 369 13.71 -11.66 -5.20
N ALA A 370 13.10 -11.89 -4.04
CA ALA A 370 13.53 -12.92 -3.09
C ALA A 370 13.27 -14.34 -3.62
N THR A 371 12.35 -14.50 -4.57
CA THR A 371 11.97 -15.80 -5.17
C THR A 371 12.84 -16.21 -6.37
N SER A 372 14.08 -15.72 -6.43
CA SER A 372 15.01 -15.87 -7.57
C SER A 372 15.45 -17.30 -7.91
N ARG A 373 14.93 -18.33 -7.25
CA ARG A 373 15.21 -19.74 -7.58
C ARG A 373 14.10 -20.33 -8.43
N PRO A 374 14.43 -21.07 -9.49
CA PRO A 374 13.43 -21.79 -10.27
C PRO A 374 12.70 -22.80 -9.36
N GLU A 375 11.39 -22.64 -9.23
CA GLU A 375 10.52 -23.64 -8.64
C GLU A 375 10.12 -24.67 -9.69
N TRP A 376 10.26 -25.93 -9.32
CA TRP A 376 9.94 -27.07 -10.15
C TRP A 376 8.75 -27.82 -9.56
N VAL A 377 7.99 -28.48 -10.42
CA VAL A 377 6.97 -29.46 -10.04
C VAL A 377 7.27 -30.77 -10.75
N THR A 378 7.09 -31.89 -10.04
CA THR A 378 7.24 -33.22 -10.63
C THR A 378 5.87 -33.75 -11.01
N LEU A 379 5.64 -34.00 -12.29
CA LEU A 379 4.44 -34.62 -12.83
C LEU A 379 4.85 -35.87 -13.60
N GLU A 380 4.27 -37.01 -13.24
CA GLU A 380 4.57 -38.31 -13.89
C GLU A 380 6.08 -38.64 -13.96
N GLY A 381 6.85 -38.19 -12.98
CA GLY A 381 8.30 -38.41 -12.91
C GLY A 381 9.15 -37.42 -13.73
N VAL A 382 8.53 -36.44 -14.40
CA VAL A 382 9.20 -35.38 -15.15
C VAL A 382 9.12 -34.06 -14.38
N GLN A 383 10.23 -33.32 -14.31
CA GLN A 383 10.27 -32.00 -13.68
C GLN A 383 9.95 -30.90 -14.69
N TYR A 384 9.01 -30.03 -14.31
CA TYR A 384 8.62 -28.86 -15.09
C TYR A 384 8.86 -27.60 -14.26
N LEU A 385 9.35 -26.54 -14.91
CA LEU A 385 9.36 -25.22 -14.27
C LEU A 385 7.93 -24.75 -14.12
N THR A 386 7.59 -24.08 -13.02
CA THR A 386 6.23 -23.53 -12.88
C THR A 386 6.11 -22.19 -13.62
N ARG A 387 4.94 -21.88 -14.19
CA ARG A 387 4.66 -20.58 -14.83
C ARG A 387 4.92 -19.42 -13.86
N ALA A 388 4.47 -19.57 -12.62
CA ALA A 388 4.72 -18.62 -11.54
C ALA A 388 6.24 -18.40 -11.35
N SER A 389 7.03 -19.47 -11.38
CA SER A 389 8.48 -19.37 -11.26
C SER A 389 9.17 -18.79 -12.50
N VAL A 390 8.74 -19.09 -13.73
CA VAL A 390 9.35 -18.46 -14.93
C VAL A 390 9.30 -16.94 -14.79
N ARG A 391 8.18 -16.40 -14.29
CA ARG A 391 7.99 -14.96 -14.09
C ARG A 391 8.94 -14.35 -13.06
N THR A 392 9.60 -15.14 -12.22
CA THR A 392 10.59 -14.68 -11.24
C THR A 392 12.04 -14.80 -11.74
N LEU A 393 12.26 -15.24 -12.99
CA LEU A 393 13.59 -15.50 -13.56
C LEU A 393 14.20 -14.34 -14.35
N GLY A 394 15.55 -14.26 -14.35
CA GLY A 394 16.41 -13.36 -15.16
C GLY A 394 15.79 -12.91 -16.49
N VAL A 395 15.80 -11.63 -16.87
CA VAL A 395 15.42 -11.23 -18.24
C VAL A 395 16.63 -10.70 -19.00
N ASP A 396 16.96 -11.36 -20.12
CA ASP A 396 18.00 -10.94 -21.06
C ASP A 396 17.54 -11.23 -22.49
N ARG A 397 17.85 -10.33 -23.43
CA ARG A 397 17.50 -10.47 -24.86
C ARG A 397 16.05 -10.89 -25.14
N ASN A 398 15.09 -10.35 -24.37
CA ASN A 398 13.66 -10.67 -24.49
C ASN A 398 13.32 -12.15 -24.21
N GLN A 399 14.09 -12.80 -23.32
CA GLN A 399 13.86 -14.16 -22.84
C GLN A 399 14.09 -14.22 -21.34
N TYR A 400 13.35 -15.11 -20.68
CA TYR A 400 13.62 -15.46 -19.29
C TYR A 400 14.87 -16.35 -19.22
N TYR A 401 15.67 -16.23 -18.16
CA TYR A 401 16.83 -17.07 -17.89
C TYR A 401 17.01 -17.28 -16.39
N TYR A 402 17.46 -18.48 -15.99
CA TYR A 402 17.95 -18.73 -14.63
C TYR A 402 19.42 -19.10 -14.67
N VAL A 403 20.07 -19.03 -13.52
CA VAL A 403 21.46 -19.48 -13.36
C VAL A 403 21.43 -20.87 -12.75
N ASP A 404 22.02 -21.85 -13.43
CA ASP A 404 22.12 -23.22 -12.94
C ASP A 404 23.22 -23.38 -11.87
N GLU A 405 23.35 -24.58 -11.29
CA GLU A 405 24.37 -24.87 -10.27
C GLU A 405 25.81 -24.68 -10.79
N GLY A 406 26.00 -24.74 -12.12
CA GLY A 406 27.27 -24.49 -12.80
C GLY A 406 27.53 -23.01 -13.10
N ASN A 407 26.69 -22.10 -12.60
CA ASN A 407 26.73 -20.67 -12.86
C ASN A 407 26.50 -20.29 -14.34
N ASN A 408 25.83 -21.17 -15.11
CA ASN A 408 25.49 -20.93 -16.51
C ASN A 408 24.09 -20.35 -16.63
N ARG A 409 23.90 -19.43 -17.58
CA ARG A 409 22.58 -18.90 -17.92
C ARG A 409 21.81 -19.90 -18.79
N VAL A 410 20.72 -20.42 -18.26
CA VAL A 410 19.78 -21.28 -18.98
C VAL A 410 18.56 -20.45 -19.37
N TYR A 411 18.28 -20.34 -20.66
CA TYR A 411 17.16 -19.56 -21.17
C TYR A 411 15.89 -20.40 -21.25
N VAL A 412 14.78 -19.86 -20.76
CA VAL A 412 13.44 -20.42 -20.98
C VAL A 412 12.99 -19.99 -22.36
N THR A 413 12.92 -20.96 -23.27
CA THR A 413 12.51 -20.75 -24.66
C THR A 413 11.20 -21.45 -24.93
N LYS A 414 10.65 -21.27 -26.13
CA LYS A 414 9.41 -21.92 -26.58
C LYS A 414 9.47 -23.46 -26.59
N ASP A 415 10.69 -24.01 -26.52
CA ASP A 415 10.95 -25.45 -26.55
C ASP A 415 11.08 -26.03 -25.13
N VAL A 416 10.95 -25.19 -24.09
CA VAL A 416 10.91 -25.60 -22.68
C VAL A 416 9.45 -25.64 -22.22
N ASP A 417 8.97 -26.83 -21.88
CA ASP A 417 7.65 -27.02 -21.29
C ASP A 417 7.62 -26.47 -19.86
N VAL A 418 6.60 -25.69 -19.58
CA VAL A 418 6.39 -25.00 -18.31
C VAL A 418 4.98 -25.34 -17.84
N TYR A 419 4.86 -25.67 -16.56
CA TYR A 419 3.60 -26.07 -15.96
C TYR A 419 2.90 -24.89 -15.28
N ASP A 420 1.65 -24.66 -15.66
CA ASP A 420 0.78 -23.71 -14.99
C ASP A 420 -0.06 -24.42 -13.92
N ARG A 421 0.19 -24.07 -12.65
CA ARG A 421 -0.54 -24.64 -11.50
C ARG A 421 -2.00 -24.16 -11.43
N GLU A 422 -2.31 -22.98 -11.98
CA GLU A 422 -3.66 -22.41 -11.91
C GLU A 422 -4.61 -23.09 -12.89
N SER A 423 -4.12 -23.37 -14.11
CA SER A 423 -4.89 -24.04 -15.15
C SER A 423 -4.63 -25.55 -15.23
N GLU A 424 -3.70 -26.07 -14.43
CA GLU A 424 -3.21 -27.46 -14.45
C GLU A 424 -2.77 -27.94 -15.84
N GLN A 425 -2.12 -27.06 -16.62
CA GLN A 425 -1.77 -27.31 -18.02
C GLN A 425 -0.31 -26.99 -18.32
N LEU A 426 0.25 -27.67 -19.33
CA LEU A 426 1.55 -27.35 -19.90
C LEU A 426 1.40 -26.27 -20.98
N GLY A 427 2.37 -25.36 -21.01
CA GLY A 427 2.55 -24.37 -22.06
C GLY A 427 4.03 -24.02 -22.19
N CYS A 428 4.34 -22.94 -22.89
CA CYS A 428 5.71 -22.46 -23.01
C CYS A 428 5.77 -20.94 -23.12
N PHE A 429 6.97 -20.37 -23.11
CA PHE A 429 7.17 -18.95 -23.34
C PHE A 429 7.76 -18.68 -24.73
N ASP A 430 7.09 -17.85 -25.54
CA ASP A 430 7.66 -17.32 -26.78
C ASP A 430 8.24 -15.92 -26.50
N GLY A 431 9.54 -15.89 -26.20
CA GLY A 431 10.20 -14.70 -25.65
C GLY A 431 9.76 -14.46 -24.20
N LEU A 432 8.99 -13.40 -23.97
CA LEU A 432 8.42 -13.05 -22.66
C LEU A 432 6.92 -13.34 -22.56
N ALA A 433 6.29 -13.77 -23.67
CA ALA A 433 4.86 -14.04 -23.70
C ALA A 433 4.57 -15.50 -23.35
N TRP A 434 3.60 -15.72 -22.46
CA TRP A 434 3.09 -17.05 -22.15
C TRP A 434 2.20 -17.56 -23.29
N MET A 435 2.44 -18.79 -23.72
CA MET A 435 1.67 -19.49 -24.74
C MET A 435 1.02 -20.70 -24.09
N GLY A 436 -0.30 -20.62 -23.86
CA GLY A 436 -1.09 -21.75 -23.39
C GLY A 436 -1.15 -22.88 -24.43
N PRO A 437 -1.60 -24.09 -24.05
CA PRO A 437 -1.58 -25.26 -24.93
C PRO A 437 -2.33 -25.04 -26.26
N ASP A 438 -3.47 -24.35 -26.21
CA ASP A 438 -4.26 -24.01 -27.40
C ASP A 438 -3.53 -23.08 -28.38
N GLU A 439 -2.68 -22.20 -27.87
CA GLU A 439 -1.92 -21.24 -28.68
C GLU A 439 -0.68 -21.88 -29.30
N VAL A 440 -0.03 -22.79 -28.56
CA VAL A 440 1.07 -23.63 -29.06
C VAL A 440 0.61 -24.47 -30.25
N GLU A 441 -0.57 -25.09 -30.15
CA GLU A 441 -1.17 -25.84 -31.26
C GLU A 441 -1.45 -24.97 -32.50
N LYS A 442 -2.03 -23.78 -32.31
CA LYS A 442 -2.35 -22.84 -33.40
C LYS A 442 -1.07 -22.34 -34.09
N SER A 443 -0.03 -22.03 -33.32
CA SER A 443 1.29 -21.61 -33.83
C SER A 443 1.93 -22.71 -34.69
N ASN A 444 1.87 -23.96 -34.24
CA ASN A 444 2.40 -25.12 -34.96
C ASN A 444 1.61 -25.43 -36.25
N LYS A 445 0.28 -25.29 -36.23
CA LYS A 445 -0.58 -25.43 -37.42
C LYS A 445 -0.27 -24.34 -38.47
N ASN A 446 -0.04 -23.09 -38.06
CA ASN A 446 0.32 -22.00 -38.97
C ASN A 446 1.72 -22.15 -39.58
N LYS A 447 2.71 -22.65 -38.84
CA LYS A 447 4.04 -22.97 -39.40
C LYS A 447 3.99 -24.07 -40.45
N LYS A 448 3.15 -25.10 -40.25
CA LYS A 448 2.95 -26.17 -41.25
C LYS A 448 2.26 -25.67 -42.52
N ARG A 449 1.35 -24.70 -42.43
CA ARG A 449 0.70 -24.08 -43.60
C ARG A 449 1.61 -23.14 -44.40
N ARG A 450 2.63 -22.54 -43.76
CA ARG A 450 3.62 -21.67 -44.44
C ARG A 450 4.78 -22.43 -45.11
N LYS A 451 4.96 -23.72 -44.79
CA LYS A 451 5.96 -24.62 -45.40
C LYS A 451 5.40 -25.47 -46.55
N LYS A 452 4.09 -25.41 -46.78
CA LYS A 452 3.43 -25.87 -48.01
C LYS A 452 3.15 -24.66 -48.88
#